data_AF-A0AAW3LYQ3-F1
#
_entry.id   AF-A0AAW3LYQ3-F1
#
_cell.length_a   1.000
_cell.length_b   1.000
_cell.length_c   1.000
_cell.angle_alpha   90.00
_cell.angle_beta   90.00
_cell.angle_gamma   90.00
#
_symmetry.space_group_name_H-M   'P 1'
#
loop_
_entity.id
_entity.type
_entity.pdbx_description
1 polymer ?
#
loop_
_entity_poly.entity_id
_entity_poly.type
_entity_poly.pdbx_seq_one_letter_code
_entity_poly.pdbx_strand_id
1 'polypeptide(L)'
;MALTQKQRDERTALKRQKAGEEELRLRVRSGTKQALAELMEWAVIEEQAEAMTLMIHHIHALGPVEALRFLQVPRHEITVSPIVARKLELAYQREALRIGRDE
;
A
#
# COMPACT_ATOMS: atom_id res chain seq x y z
N MET A 1 -14.27 -30.65 37.00
CA MET A 1 -13.00 -29.88 37.02
C MET A 1 -13.13 -28.73 36.02
N ALA A 2 -12.75 -27.51 36.38
CA ALA A 2 -12.73 -26.40 35.44
C ALA A 2 -11.69 -26.67 34.34
N LEU A 3 -12.05 -26.42 33.08
CA LEU A 3 -11.12 -26.54 31.95
C LEU A 3 -9.87 -25.69 32.19
N THR A 4 -8.70 -26.26 31.91
CA THR A 4 -7.43 -25.53 31.97
C THR A 4 -7.39 -24.45 30.88
N GLN A 5 -6.58 -23.40 31.07
CA GLN A 5 -6.46 -22.32 30.09
C GLN A 5 -6.09 -22.85 28.69
N LYS A 6 -5.15 -23.79 28.63
CA LYS A 6 -4.72 -24.46 27.39
C LYS A 6 -5.88 -25.15 26.66
N GLN A 7 -6.74 -25.88 27.38
CA GLN A 7 -7.90 -26.55 26.79
C GLN A 7 -8.95 -25.58 26.25
N ARG A 8 -9.08 -24.39 26.87
CA ARG A 8 -9.97 -23.32 26.39
C ARG A 8 -9.43 -22.67 25.12
N ASP A 9 -8.13 -22.42 25.07
CA ASP A 9 -7.45 -21.84 23.91
C ASP A 9 -7.53 -22.81 22.71
N GLU A 10 -7.26 -24.10 22.93
CA GLU A 10 -7.40 -25.15 21.91
C GLU A 10 -8.85 -25.26 21.38
N ARG A 11 -9.85 -25.23 22.29
CA ARG A 11 -11.27 -25.25 21.89
C ARG A 11 -11.65 -24.02 21.07
N THR A 12 -11.08 -22.86 21.38
CA THR A 12 -11.33 -21.61 20.66
C THR A 12 -10.65 -21.65 19.29
N ALA A 13 -9.39 -22.09 19.22
CA ALA A 13 -8.67 -22.28 17.96
C ALA A 13 -9.39 -23.25 17.01
N LEU A 14 -9.90 -24.38 17.54
CA LEU A 14 -10.69 -25.35 16.77
C LEU A 14 -11.99 -24.74 16.23
N LYS A 15 -12.65 -23.85 16.98
CA LYS A 15 -13.85 -23.16 16.50
C LYS A 15 -13.52 -22.19 15.36
N ARG A 16 -12.44 -21.43 15.48
CA ARG A 16 -11.98 -20.50 14.43
C ARG A 16 -11.60 -21.24 13.15
N GLN A 17 -10.86 -22.34 13.28
CA GLN A 17 -10.51 -23.20 12.16
C GLN A 17 -11.76 -23.77 11.46
N LYS A 18 -12.76 -24.22 12.23
CA LYS A 18 -14.03 -24.71 11.67
C LYS A 18 -14.83 -23.63 10.95
N ALA A 19 -14.75 -22.38 11.41
CA ALA A 19 -15.38 -21.23 10.77
C ALA A 19 -14.62 -20.74 9.53
N GLY A 20 -13.43 -21.29 9.25
CA GLY A 20 -12.57 -20.81 8.17
C GLY A 20 -11.98 -19.43 8.44
N GLU A 21 -11.94 -19.00 9.71
CA GLU A 21 -11.34 -17.71 10.09
C GLU A 21 -9.82 -17.78 9.90
N GLU A 22 -9.30 -16.85 9.11
CA GLU A 22 -7.86 -16.63 8.94
C GLU A 22 -7.42 -15.38 9.69
N GLU A 23 -6.33 -15.49 10.47
CA GLU A 23 -5.80 -14.39 11.25
C GLU A 23 -4.89 -13.50 10.38
N LEU A 24 -5.34 -12.29 10.05
CA LEU A 24 -4.54 -11.28 9.37
C LEU A 24 -3.73 -10.45 10.40
N ARG A 25 -2.43 -10.74 10.54
CA ARG A 25 -1.53 -9.97 11.42
C ARG A 25 -0.76 -8.91 10.65
N LEU A 26 -1.00 -7.64 10.99
CA LEU A 26 -0.30 -6.50 10.40
C LEU A 26 0.52 -5.75 11.46
N ARG A 27 1.83 -5.64 11.26
CA ARG A 27 2.72 -4.79 12.07
C ARG A 27 2.94 -3.47 11.33
N VAL A 28 2.63 -2.36 11.98
CA VAL A 28 2.67 -1.02 11.36
C VAL A 28 3.63 -0.07 12.08
N ARG A 29 4.18 0.89 11.33
CA ARG A 29 4.91 2.04 11.90
C ARG A 29 3.94 3.15 12.30
N SER A 30 4.43 4.13 13.06
CA SER A 30 3.61 5.25 13.58
C SER A 30 2.83 5.99 12.49
N GLY A 31 3.46 6.29 11.35
CA GLY A 31 2.80 7.00 10.24
C GLY A 31 1.58 6.25 9.68
N THR A 32 1.71 4.94 9.44
CA THR A 32 0.58 4.11 8.99
C THR A 32 -0.52 4.02 10.04
N LYS A 33 -0.15 3.95 11.32
CA LYS A 33 -1.13 3.93 12.42
C LYS A 33 -1.90 5.25 12.52
N GLN A 34 -1.22 6.38 12.32
CA GLN A 34 -1.85 7.70 12.31
C GLN A 34 -2.82 7.82 11.12
N ALA A 35 -2.40 7.44 9.92
CA ALA A 35 -3.27 7.48 8.74
C ALA A 35 -4.54 6.64 8.94
N LEU A 36 -4.42 5.46 9.57
CA LEU A 36 -5.59 4.64 9.92
C LEU A 36 -6.51 5.36 10.92
N ALA A 37 -5.96 6.05 11.93
CA ALA A 37 -6.75 6.79 12.91
C ALA A 37 -7.50 7.97 12.28
N GLU A 38 -6.88 8.70 11.35
CA GLU A 38 -7.53 9.80 10.61
C GLU A 38 -8.68 9.28 9.73
N LEU A 39 -8.47 8.16 9.03
CA LEU A 39 -9.51 7.51 8.23
C LEU A 39 -10.69 7.07 9.11
N MET A 40 -10.40 6.52 10.29
CA MET A 40 -11.40 6.12 11.28
C MET A 40 -12.20 7.32 11.80
N GLU A 41 -11.52 8.44 12.09
CA GLU A 41 -12.18 9.68 12.53
C GLU A 41 -13.14 10.21 11.47
N TRP A 42 -12.71 10.24 10.20
CA TRP A 42 -13.57 10.70 9.09
C TRP A 42 -14.79 9.81 8.86
N ALA A 43 -14.63 8.51 9.07
CA ALA A 43 -15.70 7.52 8.91
C ALA A 43 -16.54 7.31 10.19
N VAL A 44 -16.17 7.94 11.31
CA VAL A 44 -16.77 7.75 12.64
C VAL A 44 -16.77 6.26 13.05
N ILE A 45 -15.61 5.61 12.91
CA ILE A 45 -15.38 4.20 13.26
C ILE A 45 -14.46 4.12 14.47
N GLU A 46 -14.84 3.37 15.50
CA GLU A 46 -14.04 3.18 16.71
C GLU A 46 -13.05 2.01 16.61
N GLU A 47 -13.41 0.98 15.84
CA GLU A 47 -12.67 -0.28 15.75
C GLU A 47 -11.78 -0.37 14.50
N GLN A 48 -10.49 -0.60 14.70
CA GLN A 48 -9.51 -0.72 13.60
C GLN A 48 -9.83 -1.88 12.65
N ALA A 49 -10.26 -3.02 13.20
CA ALA A 49 -10.59 -4.20 12.42
C ALA A 49 -11.82 -3.97 11.53
N GLU A 50 -12.79 -3.20 12.01
CA GLU A 50 -13.97 -2.80 11.24
C GLU A 50 -13.58 -1.88 10.10
N ALA A 51 -12.80 -0.82 10.38
CA ALA A 51 -12.31 0.09 9.35
C ALA A 51 -11.55 -0.66 8.24
N MET A 52 -10.66 -1.58 8.60
CA MET A 52 -9.92 -2.40 7.64
C MET A 52 -10.84 -3.30 6.80
N THR A 53 -11.82 -3.94 7.43
CA THR A 53 -12.77 -4.82 6.74
C THR A 53 -13.63 -4.03 5.75
N LEU A 54 -14.12 -2.85 6.15
CA LEU A 54 -14.91 -1.97 5.29
C LEU A 54 -14.08 -1.44 4.11
N MET A 55 -12.81 -1.05 4.34
CA MET A 55 -11.92 -0.64 3.25
C MET A 55 -11.74 -1.74 2.20
N ILE A 56 -11.51 -2.99 2.63
CA ILE A 56 -11.36 -4.13 1.71
C ILE A 56 -12.63 -4.33 0.88
N HIS A 57 -13.80 -4.34 1.53
CA HIS A 57 -15.07 -4.53 0.83
C HIS A 57 -15.40 -3.39 -0.13
N HIS A 58 -15.23 -2.14 0.30
CA HIS A 58 -15.52 -0.98 -0.55
C HIS A 58 -14.56 -0.88 -1.73
N ILE A 59 -13.25 -1.11 -1.53
CA ILE A 59 -12.28 -1.13 -2.63
C ILE A 59 -12.65 -2.24 -3.63
N HIS A 60 -12.98 -3.44 -3.14
CA HIS A 60 -13.39 -4.54 -4.01
C HIS A 60 -14.67 -4.23 -4.79
N ALA A 61 -15.63 -3.54 -4.18
CA ALA A 61 -16.90 -3.17 -4.82
C ALA A 61 -16.73 -2.18 -5.99
N LEU A 62 -15.63 -1.43 -6.05
CA LEU A 62 -15.32 -0.54 -7.19
C LEU A 62 -14.94 -1.30 -8.47
N GLY A 63 -14.67 -2.61 -8.37
CA GLY A 63 -14.20 -3.42 -9.49
C GLY A 63 -12.70 -3.26 -9.76
N PRO A 64 -12.12 -4.15 -10.59
CA PRO A 64 -10.67 -4.35 -10.66
C PRO A 64 -9.91 -3.13 -11.17
N VAL A 65 -10.45 -2.38 -12.14
CA VAL A 65 -9.76 -1.23 -12.74
C VAL A 65 -9.63 -0.08 -11.74
N GLU A 66 -10.71 0.26 -11.05
CA GLU A 66 -10.71 1.37 -10.09
C GLU A 66 -10.03 0.99 -8.78
N ALA A 67 -10.18 -0.26 -8.32
CA ALA A 67 -9.47 -0.77 -7.14
C ALA A 67 -7.94 -0.65 -7.28
N LEU A 68 -7.40 -0.88 -8.48
CA LEU A 68 -5.95 -0.80 -8.73
C LEU A 68 -5.38 0.61 -8.47
N ARG A 69 -6.17 1.67 -8.64
CA ARG A 69 -5.71 3.05 -8.39
C ARG A 69 -5.32 3.27 -6.93
N PHE A 70 -5.95 2.55 -5.99
CA PHE A 70 -5.67 2.65 -4.55
C PHE A 70 -4.52 1.75 -4.10
N LEU A 71 -4.19 0.73 -4.89
CA LEU A 71 -3.16 -0.27 -4.54
C LEU A 71 -1.83 -0.03 -5.28
N GLN A 72 -1.83 0.82 -6.31
CA GLN A 72 -0.64 1.19 -7.05
C GLN A 72 -0.04 2.48 -6.49
N VAL A 73 1.27 2.45 -6.23
CA VAL A 73 2.03 3.69 -5.98
C VAL A 73 1.95 4.53 -7.25
N PRO A 74 1.59 5.83 -7.18
CA PRO A 74 1.55 6.69 -8.35
C PRO A 74 2.94 6.71 -8.99
N ARG A 75 3.06 6.07 -10.15
CA ARG A 75 4.25 6.19 -10.98
C ARG A 75 4.13 7.50 -11.72
N HIS A 76 5.01 8.44 -11.41
CA HIS A 76 5.17 9.62 -12.24
C HIS A 76 5.84 9.16 -13.53
N GLU A 77 5.07 9.09 -14.61
CA GLU A 77 5.64 8.89 -15.93
C GLU A 77 6.39 10.16 -16.32
N ILE A 78 7.72 10.08 -16.42
CA ILE A 78 8.54 11.20 -16.87
C ILE A 78 8.54 11.19 -18.39
N THR A 79 7.63 11.93 -19.00
CA THR A 79 7.63 12.14 -20.46
C THR A 79 8.59 13.28 -20.80
N VAL A 80 9.70 12.97 -21.47
CA VAL A 80 10.63 13.99 -21.99
C VAL A 80 9.98 14.66 -23.19
N SER A 81 9.74 15.97 -23.13
CA SER A 81 9.20 16.70 -24.27
C SER A 81 10.22 16.77 -25.42
N PRO A 82 9.77 16.87 -26.69
CA PRO A 82 10.68 16.96 -27.84
C PRO A 82 11.69 18.11 -27.72
N ILE A 83 11.29 19.23 -27.12
CA ILE A 83 12.16 20.40 -26.89
C ILE A 83 13.26 20.05 -25.88
N VAL A 84 12.94 19.33 -24.81
CA VAL A 84 13.92 18.92 -23.80
C VAL A 84 14.88 17.89 -24.37
N ALA A 85 14.39 16.91 -25.15
CA ALA A 85 15.22 15.94 -25.84
C ALA A 85 16.25 16.62 -26.75
N ARG A 86 15.82 17.61 -27.55
CA ARG A 86 16.71 18.38 -28.41
C ARG A 86 17.76 19.19 -27.65
N LYS A 87 17.38 19.77 -26.51
CA LYS A 87 18.33 20.50 -25.65
C LYS A 87 19.40 19.58 -25.06
N LEU A 88 19.01 18.37 -24.63
CA LEU A 88 19.94 17.37 -24.11
C LEU A 88 20.92 16.91 -25.20
N GLU A 89 20.43 16.69 -26.41
CA GLU A 89 21.27 16.31 -27.55
C GLU A 89 22.31 17.40 -27.89
N LEU A 90 21.89 18.67 -27.96
CA LEU A 90 22.80 19.79 -28.20
C LEU A 90 23.84 19.96 -27.08
N ALA A 91 23.45 19.74 -25.82
CA ALA A 91 24.37 19.79 -24.70
C ALA A 91 25.42 18.66 -24.79
N TYR A 92 24.98 17.45 -25.13
CA TYR A 92 25.88 16.32 -25.36
C TYR A 92 26.89 16.59 -26.49
N GLN A 93 26.43 17.11 -27.62
CA GLN A 93 27.30 17.43 -28.76
C GLN A 93 28.36 18.49 -28.39
N ARG A 94 27.98 19.51 -27.61
CA ARG A 94 28.93 20.53 -27.13
C ARG A 94 29.99 19.93 -26.21
N GLU A 95 29.59 19.05 -25.31
CA GLU A 95 30.50 18.42 -24.36
C GLU A 95 31.47 17.45 -25.06
N ALA A 96 30.99 16.68 -26.05
CA ALA A 96 31.83 15.80 -26.86
C ALA A 96 32.92 16.58 -27.63
N LEU A 97 32.56 17.73 -28.21
CA LEU A 97 33.51 18.62 -28.89
C LEU A 97 34.50 19.29 -27.93
N ARG A 98 34.13 19.51 -26.67
CA ARG A 98 35.01 20.03 -25.62
C ARG A 98 36.05 18.98 -25.23
N ILE A 99 35.60 17.76 -24.93
CA ILE A 99 36.47 16.65 -24.54
C ILE A 99 37.43 16.28 -25.67
N GLY A 100 36.96 16.21 -26.92
CA GLY A 100 37.82 15.92 -28.08
C GLY A 100 38.78 17.05 -28.49
N ARG A 101 38.78 18.19 -27.81
CA ARG A 101 39.77 19.28 -27.95
C ARG A 101 40.80 19.30 -26.82
N ASP A 102 40.51 18.60 -25.72
CA ASP A 102 41.38 18.50 -24.55
C ASP A 102 42.29 17.25 -24.60
N GLU A 103 42.17 16.41 -25.64
CA GLU A 103 43.13 15.36 -26.07
C GLU A 103 44.04 15.87 -27.21
#